data_AF-A0A948JN62-F1
#
_entry.id   AF-A0A948JN62-F1
#
_cell.length_a   1.000
_cell.length_b   1.000
_cell.length_c   1.000
_cell.angle_alpha   90.00
_cell.angle_beta   90.00
_cell.angle_gamma   90.00
#
_symmetry.space_group_name_H-M   'P 1'
#
loop_
_entity.id
_entity.type
_entity.pdbx_description
1 polymer ?
#
loop_
_entity_poly.entity_id
_entity_poly.type
_entity_poly.pdbx_seq_one_letter_code
_entity_poly.pdbx_strand_id
1 'polypeptide(L)'
;MRTKKGIVTAAKMMNTVTVVEHRAVFHPIYKKRFRRSKKFMADSEGIEDLQEGDTVIISECKPLSKRKYFKVMEVVERVPRVSEFKEDEGIEEAVHGKKEETDETESGIRNQESVKDGEAKPDSGFRIPVADRPRRDGPDSETQDSSSTSDKPAS
;
A
#
# COMPACT_ATOMS: atom_id res chain seq x y z
N MET A 1 -6.30 -27.16 17.24
CA MET A 1 -6.56 -26.15 16.19
C MET A 1 -5.25 -25.51 15.80
N ARG A 2 -5.04 -25.22 14.50
CA ARG A 2 -3.86 -24.46 14.05
C ARG A 2 -4.17 -22.98 14.01
N THR A 3 -3.26 -22.17 14.53
CA THR A 3 -3.34 -20.70 14.51
C THR A 3 -2.37 -20.13 13.48
N LYS A 4 -2.70 -18.96 12.94
CA LYS A 4 -1.91 -18.24 11.93
C LYS A 4 -1.82 -16.77 12.33
N LYS A 5 -0.65 -16.18 12.17
CA LYS A 5 -0.43 -14.73 12.35
C LYS A 5 -0.46 -14.05 10.98
N GLY A 6 -1.16 -12.92 10.87
CA GLY A 6 -1.26 -12.18 9.62
C GLY A 6 -1.65 -10.72 9.82
N ILE A 7 -1.63 -9.97 8.73
CA ILE A 7 -1.95 -8.54 8.73
C ILE A 7 -3.33 -8.34 8.11
N VAL A 8 -4.16 -7.49 8.72
CA VAL A 8 -5.46 -7.10 8.19
C VAL A 8 -5.26 -6.20 6.98
N THR A 9 -5.73 -6.63 5.81
CA THR A 9 -5.66 -5.84 4.56
C THR A 9 -6.93 -5.03 4.32
N ALA A 10 -8.08 -5.53 4.78
CA ALA A 10 -9.36 -4.85 4.59
C ALA A 10 -10.30 -5.18 5.75
N ALA A 11 -10.85 -4.14 6.37
CA ALA A 11 -11.81 -4.21 7.47
C ALA A 11 -13.17 -3.59 7.11
N LYS A 12 -13.46 -3.44 5.81
CA LYS A 12 -14.64 -2.71 5.30
C LYS A 12 -15.97 -3.47 5.40
N MET A 13 -15.94 -4.78 5.64
CA MET A 13 -17.13 -5.62 5.65
C MET A 13 -17.66 -5.82 7.07
N MET A 14 -18.97 -6.01 7.20
CA MET A 14 -19.58 -6.34 8.49
C MET A 14 -19.15 -7.74 8.96
N ASN A 15 -18.72 -7.83 10.22
CA ASN A 15 -18.33 -9.05 10.94
C ASN A 15 -17.27 -9.91 10.24
N THR A 16 -16.56 -9.37 9.25
CA THR A 16 -15.62 -10.14 8.42
C THR A 16 -14.43 -9.29 8.05
N VAL A 17 -13.24 -9.81 8.28
CA VAL A 17 -11.97 -9.15 7.94
C VAL A 17 -11.16 -9.99 6.96
N THR A 18 -10.44 -9.32 6.07
CA THR A 18 -9.50 -9.98 5.15
C THR A 18 -8.10 -9.92 5.72
N VAL A 19 -7.53 -11.09 6.03
CA VAL A 19 -6.20 -11.23 6.62
C VAL A 19 -5.25 -11.84 5.60
N VAL A 20 -4.04 -11.28 5.48
CA VAL A 20 -2.96 -11.85 4.67
C VAL A 20 -1.93 -12.50 5.60
N GLU A 21 -1.73 -13.81 5.44
CA GLU A 21 -0.61 -14.52 6.04
C GLU A 21 0.58 -14.50 5.08
N HIS A 22 1.73 -14.12 5.60
CA HIS A 22 3.01 -14.22 4.91
C HIS A 22 3.81 -15.39 5.47
N ARG A 23 4.11 -16.37 4.61
CA ARG A 23 5.03 -17.45 4.95
C ARG A 23 6.25 -17.42 4.05
N ALA A 24 7.42 -17.63 4.64
CA ALA A 24 8.63 -17.84 3.88
C ALA A 24 8.73 -19.32 3.47
N VAL A 25 8.92 -19.57 2.19
CA VAL A 25 9.08 -20.92 1.62
C VAL A 25 10.36 -20.93 0.81
N PHE A 26 11.08 -22.04 0.83
CA PHE A 26 12.24 -22.25 -0.04
C PHE A 26 11.79 -22.78 -1.39
N HIS A 27 12.37 -22.27 -2.48
CA HIS A 27 12.13 -22.85 -3.79
C HIS A 27 12.72 -24.27 -3.81
N PRO A 28 11.99 -25.32 -4.25
CA PRO A 28 12.44 -26.70 -4.11
C PRO A 28 13.77 -26.98 -4.81
N ILE A 29 13.98 -26.40 -5.99
CA ILE A 29 15.21 -26.58 -6.79
C ILE A 29 16.33 -25.63 -6.30
N TYR A 30 16.11 -24.31 -6.45
CA TYR A 30 17.14 -23.30 -6.19
C TYR A 30 17.41 -22.99 -4.71
N LYS A 31 16.57 -23.47 -3.78
CA LYS A 31 16.68 -23.22 -2.32
C LYS A 31 16.76 -21.73 -1.92
N LYS A 32 16.40 -20.79 -2.82
CA LYS A 32 16.22 -19.37 -2.48
C LYS A 32 14.95 -19.20 -1.64
N ARG A 33 15.04 -18.42 -0.56
CA ARG A 33 13.89 -18.07 0.30
C ARG A 33 13.03 -17.03 -0.41
N PHE A 34 11.74 -17.31 -0.56
CA PHE A 34 10.76 -16.36 -1.12
C PHE A 34 9.49 -16.31 -0.27
N ARG A 35 8.76 -15.19 -0.36
CA ARG A 35 7.53 -14.97 0.43
C ARG A 35 6.32 -15.44 -0.38
N ARG A 36 5.51 -16.34 0.20
CA ARG A 36 4.17 -16.67 -0.29
C ARG A 36 3.13 -15.99 0.59
N SER A 37 2.22 -15.27 -0.02
CA SER A 37 1.04 -14.69 0.65
C SER A 37 -0.19 -15.54 0.39
N LYS A 38 -1.04 -15.71 1.40
CA LYS A 38 -2.40 -16.25 1.24
C LYS A 38 -3.38 -15.35 1.97
N LYS A 39 -4.50 -15.05 1.31
CA LYS A 39 -5.61 -14.28 1.86
C LYS A 39 -6.61 -15.20 2.53
N PHE A 40 -7.13 -14.80 3.68
CA PHE A 40 -8.14 -15.50 4.45
C PHE A 40 -9.27 -14.55 4.80
N MET A 41 -10.51 -15.05 4.75
CA MET A 41 -11.68 -14.36 5.30
C MET A 41 -11.88 -14.88 6.71
N ALA A 42 -11.71 -14.00 7.69
CA ALA A 42 -11.85 -14.33 9.10
C ALA A 42 -13.09 -13.66 9.70
N ASP A 43 -13.72 -14.39 10.60
CA ASP A 43 -14.81 -13.91 11.44
C ASP A 43 -14.30 -13.04 12.58
N SER A 44 -14.84 -11.82 12.67
CA SER A 44 -14.54 -10.88 13.76
C SER A 44 -15.68 -10.78 14.76
N GLU A 45 -16.68 -11.68 14.71
CA GLU A 45 -17.78 -11.67 15.67
C GLU A 45 -17.26 -11.77 17.12
N GLY A 46 -17.50 -10.71 17.89
CA GLY A 46 -17.06 -10.55 19.28
C GLY A 46 -15.75 -9.77 19.48
N ILE A 47 -15.12 -9.26 18.42
CA ILE A 47 -13.95 -8.38 18.51
C ILE A 47 -14.27 -7.07 17.79
N GLU A 48 -14.40 -6.00 18.57
CA GLU A 48 -14.56 -4.64 18.06
C GLU A 48 -13.21 -3.99 17.76
N ASP A 49 -13.22 -2.90 16.99
CA ASP A 49 -12.06 -2.04 16.71
C ASP A 49 -10.90 -2.64 15.87
N LEU A 50 -11.18 -3.51 14.90
CA LEU A 50 -10.17 -3.96 13.92
C LEU A 50 -9.97 -2.93 12.81
N GLN A 51 -8.73 -2.48 12.62
CA GLN A 51 -8.34 -1.57 11.55
C GLN A 51 -7.47 -2.23 10.48
N GLU A 52 -7.36 -1.55 9.34
CA GLU A 52 -6.46 -1.95 8.28
C GLU A 52 -5.01 -1.75 8.75
N GLY A 53 -4.17 -2.77 8.59
CA GLY A 53 -2.78 -2.77 9.04
C GLY A 53 -2.56 -3.46 10.39
N ASP A 54 -3.61 -3.80 11.15
CA ASP A 54 -3.47 -4.51 12.41
C ASP A 54 -2.89 -5.91 12.22
N THR A 55 -2.08 -6.35 13.19
CA THR A 55 -1.53 -7.70 13.22
C THR A 55 -2.39 -8.58 14.11
N VAL A 56 -2.96 -9.63 13.53
CA VAL A 56 -3.94 -10.50 14.20
C VAL A 56 -3.56 -11.97 14.17
N ILE A 57 -4.02 -12.72 15.17
CA ILE A 57 -3.96 -14.18 15.21
C ILE A 57 -5.33 -14.73 14.84
N ILE A 58 -5.36 -15.56 13.80
CA ILE A 58 -6.56 -16.26 13.32
C ILE A 58 -6.45 -17.76 13.61
N SER A 59 -7.60 -18.39 13.87
CA SER A 59 -7.74 -19.81 14.15
C SER A 59 -8.68 -20.48 13.16
N GLU A 60 -8.42 -21.73 12.82
CA GLU A 60 -9.34 -22.55 12.02
C GLU A 60 -10.62 -22.83 12.81
N CYS A 61 -11.79 -22.63 12.18
CA CYS A 61 -13.10 -22.88 12.79
C CYS A 61 -14.00 -23.68 11.84
N LYS A 62 -15.25 -23.96 12.28
CA LYS A 62 -16.26 -24.52 11.39
C LYS A 62 -16.47 -23.60 10.18
N PRO A 63 -16.83 -24.13 8.99
CA PRO A 63 -17.17 -23.27 7.87
C PRO A 63 -18.41 -22.42 8.22
N LEU A 64 -18.24 -21.11 8.23
CA LEU A 64 -19.33 -20.14 8.40
C LEU A 64 -19.90 -19.71 7.04
N SER A 65 -19.07 -19.80 5.99
CA SER A 65 -19.45 -19.55 4.59
C SER A 65 -18.49 -20.30 3.66
N LYS A 66 -18.68 -20.17 2.33
CA LYS A 66 -17.85 -20.80 1.30
C LYS A 66 -16.36 -20.49 1.43
N ARG A 67 -16.01 -19.28 1.91
CA ARG A 67 -14.61 -18.82 2.05
C ARG A 67 -14.21 -18.48 3.48
N LYS A 68 -15.17 -18.38 4.41
CA LYS A 68 -14.98 -17.95 5.79
C LYS A 68 -14.98 -19.18 6.70
N TYR A 69 -13.78 -19.62 7.05
CA TYR A 69 -13.51 -20.80 7.90
C TYR A 69 -12.38 -20.51 8.91
N PHE A 70 -12.13 -19.22 9.16
CA PHE A 70 -11.23 -18.74 10.19
C PHE A 70 -11.98 -17.79 11.13
N LYS A 71 -11.59 -17.77 12.40
CA LYS A 71 -12.04 -16.81 13.41
C LYS A 71 -10.85 -16.05 13.99
N VAL A 72 -10.99 -14.74 14.18
CA VAL A 72 -10.00 -13.90 14.85
C VAL A 72 -10.03 -14.22 16.35
N MET A 73 -8.87 -14.49 16.94
CA MET A 73 -8.75 -14.79 18.38
C MET A 73 -8.20 -13.58 19.15
N GLU A 74 -7.12 -12.99 18.66
CA GLU A 74 -6.38 -11.95 19.37
C GLU A 74 -5.79 -10.94 18.39
N VAL A 75 -5.74 -9.68 18.81
CA VAL A 75 -5.04 -8.60 18.11
C VAL A 75 -3.70 -8.38 18.83
N VAL A 76 -2.60 -8.65 18.12
CA VAL A 76 -1.24 -8.62 18.70
C VAL A 76 -0.67 -7.22 18.71
N GLU A 77 -0.79 -6.52 17.58
CA GLU A 77 -0.29 -5.15 17.41
C GLU A 77 -1.38 -4.35 16.71
N ARG A 78 -1.74 -3.21 17.30
CA ARG A 78 -2.68 -2.25 16.74
C ARG A 78 -1.91 -1.12 16.06
N VAL A 79 -2.36 -0.70 14.90
CA VAL A 79 -1.82 0.50 14.25
C VAL A 79 -2.33 1.72 15.02
N PRO A 80 -1.44 2.69 15.37
CA PRO A 80 -1.88 3.88 16.06
C PRO A 80 -2.73 4.74 15.12
N ARG A 81 -3.88 5.20 15.60
CA ARG A 81 -4.84 5.93 14.77
C ARG A 81 -4.27 7.31 14.45
N VAL A 82 -4.31 7.73 13.18
CA VAL A 82 -3.85 9.07 12.78
C VAL A 82 -4.68 10.18 13.46
N SER A 83 -5.89 9.86 13.93
CA SER A 83 -6.74 10.72 14.76
C SER A 83 -6.22 10.91 16.19
N GLU A 84 -5.27 10.10 16.66
CA GLU A 84 -4.65 10.25 17.99
C GLU A 84 -3.35 11.09 17.90
N PHE A 85 -2.95 11.53 16.70
CA PHE A 85 -1.75 12.37 16.48
C PHE A 85 -2.08 13.82 16.06
N LYS A 86 -3.34 14.25 16.17
CA LYS A 86 -3.77 15.62 15.91
C LYS A 86 -4.91 15.98 16.85
N GLU A 87 -4.62 16.73 17.91
CA GLU A 87 -5.55 17.74 18.44
C GLU A 87 -4.92 18.70 19.46
N ASP A 88 -3.83 18.34 20.14
CA ASP A 88 -3.12 19.27 21.05
C ASP A 88 -1.76 19.59 20.37
N GLU A 89 -1.37 20.78 19.91
CA GLU A 89 -1.24 22.05 20.62
C GLU A 89 -1.13 23.25 19.63
N GLY A 90 -1.31 23.05 18.31
CA GLY A 90 -0.74 23.97 17.31
C GLY A 90 -1.68 24.90 16.54
N ILE A 91 -3.01 24.73 16.61
CA ILE A 91 -3.94 25.46 15.70
C ILE A 91 -4.82 26.47 16.45
N GLU A 92 -5.14 26.26 17.73
CA GLU A 92 -5.97 27.19 18.48
C GLU A 92 -5.22 28.50 18.85
N GLU A 93 -3.92 28.41 19.12
CA GLU A 93 -3.10 29.59 19.46
C GLU A 93 -2.91 30.55 18.28
N ALA A 94 -3.03 30.06 17.04
CA ALA A 94 -2.92 30.88 15.83
C ALA A 94 -4.24 31.58 15.43
N VAL A 95 -5.39 31.14 15.96
CA VAL A 95 -6.71 31.68 15.57
C VAL A 95 -7.20 32.79 16.54
N HIS A 96 -6.59 32.95 17.72
CA HIS A 96 -6.94 34.00 18.69
C HIS A 96 -5.86 35.08 18.93
N GLY A 97 -4.81 35.12 18.10
CA GLY A 97 -3.80 36.18 18.13
C GLY A 97 -4.22 37.47 17.42
N LYS A 98 -4.73 38.44 18.21
CA LYS A 98 -4.93 39.88 17.93
C LYS A 98 -6.04 40.28 16.94
N LYS A 99 -7.25 40.44 17.47
CA LYS A 99 -8.07 41.63 17.18
C LYS A 99 -7.95 42.56 18.39
N GLU A 100 -7.06 43.55 18.29
CA GLU A 100 -7.20 44.81 19.03
C GLU A 100 -7.54 45.89 17.99
N GLU A 101 -8.52 46.67 18.40
CA GLU A 101 -9.30 47.67 17.69
C GLU A 101 -8.65 49.03 17.90
N THR A 102 -8.41 49.79 16.83
CA THR A 102 -8.33 51.26 16.89
C THR A 102 -8.95 51.85 15.64
N ASP A 103 -10.03 52.59 15.85
CA ASP A 103 -10.64 53.52 14.90
C ASP A 103 -9.80 54.81 14.73
N GLU A 104 -10.10 55.50 13.63
CA GLU A 104 -9.94 56.95 13.35
C GLU A 104 -8.97 57.40 12.23
N THR A 105 -9.62 57.76 11.11
CA THR A 105 -9.55 58.99 10.30
C THR A 105 -8.37 59.37 9.38
N GLU A 106 -8.72 59.36 8.08
CA GLU A 106 -8.57 60.39 7.03
C GLU A 106 -7.21 60.79 6.42
N SER A 107 -7.18 60.58 5.09
CA SER A 107 -6.71 61.49 4.03
C SER A 107 -5.21 61.57 3.66
N GLY A 108 -4.93 61.61 2.34
CA GLY A 108 -3.77 62.37 1.84
C GLY A 108 -2.74 61.72 0.88
N ILE A 109 -3.17 61.36 -0.34
CA ILE A 109 -2.53 61.60 -1.67
C ILE A 109 -0.99 61.42 -1.91
N ARG A 110 -0.70 60.58 -2.93
CA ARG A 110 0.28 60.67 -4.06
C ARG A 110 1.75 60.22 -3.94
N ASN A 111 2.07 59.29 -4.88
CA ASN A 111 3.21 59.15 -5.81
C ASN A 111 4.64 59.19 -5.22
N GLN A 112 5.62 58.37 -5.65
CA GLN A 112 6.08 58.07 -7.01
C GLN A 112 6.88 56.74 -7.06
N GLU A 113 7.10 56.25 -8.28
CA GLU A 113 7.83 55.06 -8.73
C GLU A 113 9.21 54.78 -8.10
N SER A 114 9.60 53.50 -8.03
CA SER A 114 10.91 53.05 -8.53
C SER A 114 11.04 51.52 -8.61
N VAL A 115 11.17 51.06 -9.86
CA VAL A 115 11.95 49.94 -10.41
C VAL A 115 12.75 49.08 -9.41
N LYS A 116 12.55 47.75 -9.46
CA LYS A 116 13.59 46.77 -9.82
C LYS A 116 13.05 45.34 -9.88
N ASP A 117 13.24 44.74 -11.04
CA ASP A 117 13.07 43.34 -11.36
C ASP A 117 13.85 42.43 -10.41
N GLY A 118 13.26 41.27 -10.08
CA GLY A 118 13.83 40.27 -9.18
C GLY A 118 13.24 38.88 -9.43
N GLU A 119 13.52 38.37 -10.63
CA GLU A 119 13.55 36.98 -11.09
C GLU A 119 12.90 35.89 -10.21
N ALA A 120 11.78 35.35 -10.69
CA ALA A 120 11.23 34.07 -10.27
C ALA A 120 12.20 32.93 -10.65
N LYS A 121 12.61 32.12 -9.66
CA LYS A 121 13.34 30.87 -9.92
C LYS A 121 12.41 29.91 -10.67
N PRO A 122 12.76 29.41 -11.87
CA PRO A 122 11.98 28.35 -12.48
C PRO A 122 12.22 27.05 -11.74
N ASP A 123 11.11 26.38 -11.42
CA ASP A 123 11.06 25.01 -10.93
C ASP A 123 11.88 24.11 -11.87
N SER A 124 13.09 23.74 -11.42
CA SER A 124 13.92 22.76 -12.08
C SER A 124 13.30 21.38 -11.85
N GLY A 125 12.24 21.11 -12.61
CA GLY A 125 11.65 19.80 -12.74
C GLY A 125 12.71 18.82 -13.24
N PHE A 126 13.20 17.99 -12.32
CA PHE A 126 14.08 16.87 -12.63
C PHE A 126 13.29 15.85 -13.47
N ARG A 127 13.29 16.03 -14.79
CA ARG A 127 12.81 15.03 -15.74
C ARG A 127 13.81 13.89 -15.77
N ILE A 128 13.45 12.76 -15.20
CA ILE A 128 14.16 11.49 -15.39
C ILE A 128 14.12 11.18 -16.90
N PRO A 129 15.26 10.99 -17.58
CA PRO A 129 15.24 10.60 -18.99
C PRO A 129 14.66 9.20 -19.10
N VAL A 130 13.59 9.06 -19.90
CA VAL A 130 13.10 7.75 -20.34
C VAL A 130 14.18 7.19 -21.25
N ALA A 131 15.05 6.34 -20.71
CA ALA A 131 15.97 5.58 -21.54
C ALA A 131 15.15 4.71 -22.50
N ASP A 132 15.42 4.85 -23.80
CA ASP A 132 14.92 3.96 -24.83
C ASP A 132 15.32 2.53 -24.45
N ARG A 133 14.31 1.72 -24.07
CA ARG A 133 14.54 0.30 -23.81
C ARG A 133 14.97 -0.31 -25.15
N PRO A 134 16.10 -1.02 -25.23
CA PRO A 134 16.46 -1.71 -26.45
C PRO A 134 15.36 -2.70 -26.80
N ARG A 135 14.92 -2.67 -28.07
CA ARG A 135 14.02 -3.67 -28.63
C ARG A 135 14.67 -5.02 -28.39
N ARG A 136 13.96 -5.88 -27.66
CA ARG A 136 14.39 -7.24 -27.36
C ARG A 136 14.16 -8.04 -28.64
N ASP A 137 15.10 -7.96 -29.57
CA ASP A 137 15.11 -8.85 -30.72
C ASP A 137 15.30 -10.27 -30.17
N GLY A 138 14.25 -11.07 -30.30
CA GLY A 138 14.29 -12.47 -29.92
C GLY A 138 15.19 -13.23 -30.88
N PRO A 139 15.90 -14.28 -30.43
CA PRO A 139 16.56 -15.17 -31.38
C PRO A 139 15.47 -15.95 -32.12
N ASP A 140 15.36 -15.69 -33.42
CA ASP A 140 14.69 -16.56 -34.37
C ASP A 140 15.44 -17.89 -34.39
N SER A 141 14.97 -18.86 -33.60
CA SER A 141 15.47 -20.23 -33.68
C SER A 141 14.83 -20.90 -34.90
N GLU A 142 15.52 -20.82 -36.03
CA GLU A 142 15.33 -21.71 -37.18
C GLU A 142 15.33 -23.16 -36.68
N THR A 143 14.15 -23.76 -36.66
CA THR A 143 14.01 -25.20 -36.46
C THR A 143 14.25 -25.85 -37.82
N GLN A 144 15.47 -26.34 -38.04
CA GLN A 144 15.75 -27.22 -39.17
C GLN A 144 15.23 -28.62 -38.84
N ASP A 145 14.02 -28.91 -39.30
CA ASP A 145 13.49 -30.26 -39.37
C ASP A 145 14.29 -31.03 -40.44
N SER A 146 15.29 -31.78 -39.98
CA SER A 146 16.06 -32.70 -40.82
C SER A 146 15.57 -34.13 -40.63
N SER A 147 15.05 -34.66 -41.75
CA SER A 147 15.12 -36.06 -42.20
C SER A 147 14.51 -37.16 -41.32
N SER A 148 13.33 -37.60 -41.77
CA SER A 148 13.04 -38.98 -42.16
C SER A 148 14.11 -40.04 -41.86
N THR A 149 13.77 -41.01 -41.02
CA THR A 149 14.34 -42.36 -41.12
C THR A 149 13.20 -43.38 -41.11
N SER A 150 13.28 -44.23 -42.11
CA SER A 150 12.34 -45.16 -42.71
C SER A 150 11.78 -46.26 -41.81
N ASP A 151 10.59 -46.70 -42.23
CA ASP A 151 9.98 -48.02 -42.06
C ASP A 151 10.94 -49.18 -41.75
N LYS A 152 10.47 -50.06 -40.85
CA LYS A 152 10.87 -51.46 -40.82
C LYS A 152 9.68 -52.34 -40.40
N PRO A 153 9.05 -53.10 -41.31
CA PRO A 153 8.17 -54.19 -40.95
C PRO A 153 8.89 -55.54 -41.09
N ALA A 154 8.79 -56.37 -40.05
CA ALA A 154 8.94 -57.84 -39.98
C ALA A 154 8.96 -58.17 -38.48
N SER A 155 8.25 -59.14 -37.93
CA SER A 155 7.67 -60.39 -38.46
C SER A 155 6.68 -60.92 -37.42
#